data_AF-A0A2K9NXH5-F1
#
_entry.id   AF-A0A2K9NXH5-F1
#
_cell.length_a   1.000
_cell.length_b   1.000
_cell.length_c   1.000
_cell.angle_alpha   90.00
_cell.angle_beta   90.00
_cell.angle_gamma   90.00
#
_symmetry.space_group_name_H-M   'P 1'
#
loop_
_entity.id
_entity.type
_entity.pdbx_description
1 polymer ?
#
loop_
_entity_poly.entity_id
_entity_poly.type
_entity_poly.pdbx_seq_one_letter_code
_entity_poly.pdbx_strand_id
1 'polypeptide(L)'
;MNEDTIKGKWTEAKGEIRKMWGKLTDDDLEQAKGDLTALTGIIQQRYGESKESIQTKLNDYFSDTWGNVKSGIARGAEKAKEAVAEAAESAKQKL
;
A
#
# COMPACT_ATOMS: atom_id res chain seq x y z
N MET A 1 -8.28 3.84 7.06
CA MET A 1 -7.99 4.54 5.79
C MET A 1 -9.17 5.38 5.36
N ASN A 2 -8.97 6.44 4.56
CA ASN A 2 -10.07 7.22 3.98
C ASN A 2 -10.53 6.61 2.65
N GLU A 3 -11.83 6.34 2.52
CA GLU A 3 -12.43 5.76 1.30
C GLU A 3 -12.28 6.64 0.06
N ASP A 4 -12.28 7.96 0.22
CA ASP A 4 -12.12 8.91 -0.88
C ASP A 4 -10.77 8.75 -1.60
N THR A 5 -9.71 8.48 -0.85
CA THR A 5 -8.37 8.22 -1.40
C THR A 5 -8.38 6.92 -2.23
N ILE A 6 -9.08 5.91 -1.75
CA ILE A 6 -9.18 4.60 -2.41
C ILE A 6 -9.93 4.75 -3.72
N LYS A 7 -11.05 5.48 -3.74
CA LYS A 7 -11.81 5.75 -4.97
C LYS A 7 -10.97 6.53 -5.99
N GLY A 8 -10.22 7.54 -5.55
CA GLY A 8 -9.34 8.31 -6.43
C GLY A 8 -8.16 7.51 -7.00
N LYS A 9 -7.71 6.46 -6.29
CA LYS A 9 -6.61 5.57 -6.70
C LYS A 9 -7.08 4.20 -7.19
N TRP A 10 -8.39 3.99 -7.32
CA TRP A 10 -8.99 2.68 -7.61
C TRP A 10 -8.49 2.10 -8.93
N THR A 11 -8.33 2.93 -9.95
CA THR A 11 -7.83 2.51 -11.27
C THR A 11 -6.42 1.92 -11.22
N GLU A 12 -5.57 2.42 -10.33
CA GLU A 12 -4.21 1.90 -10.11
C GLU A 12 -4.26 0.66 -9.21
N ALA A 13 -5.06 0.72 -8.14
CA ALA A 13 -5.24 -0.38 -7.19
C ALA A 13 -5.81 -1.65 -7.83
N LYS A 14 -6.78 -1.54 -8.75
CA LYS A 14 -7.46 -2.69 -9.37
C LYS A 14 -6.48 -3.62 -10.09
N GLY A 15 -5.41 -3.09 -10.68
CA GLY A 15 -4.38 -3.88 -11.36
C GLY A 15 -3.62 -4.81 -10.40
N GLU A 16 -3.21 -4.28 -9.25
CA GLU A 16 -2.53 -5.06 -8.20
C GLU A 16 -3.48 -6.00 -7.46
N ILE A 17 -4.70 -5.55 -7.17
CA ILE A 17 -5.75 -6.40 -6.57
C ILE A 17 -6.04 -7.60 -7.48
N ARG A 18 -6.10 -7.41 -8.80
CA ARG A 18 -6.22 -8.52 -9.75
C ARG A 18 -5.04 -9.50 -9.67
N LYS A 19 -3.81 -9.02 -9.43
CA LYS A 19 -2.64 -9.90 -9.26
C LYS A 19 -2.70 -10.67 -7.94
N MET A 20 -3.09 -10.02 -6.85
CA MET A 20 -3.27 -10.67 -5.54
C MET A 20 -4.33 -11.77 -5.59
N TRP A 21 -5.43 -11.50 -6.29
CA TRP A 21 -6.53 -12.43 -6.48
C TRP A 21 -6.70 -12.75 -7.97
N GLY A 22 -5.84 -13.62 -8.50
CA GLY A 22 -5.76 -13.95 -9.95
C GLY A 22 -7.05 -14.44 -10.64
N LYS A 23 -8.07 -14.90 -9.90
CA LYS A 23 -9.42 -15.23 -10.40
C LYS A 23 -10.37 -14.03 -10.49
N LEU A 24 -10.02 -12.86 -9.96
CA LEU A 24 -10.82 -11.65 -10.15
C LEU A 24 -10.69 -11.16 -11.58
N THR A 25 -11.82 -10.82 -12.17
CA THR A 25 -11.89 -10.20 -13.50
C THR A 25 -11.91 -8.68 -13.38
N ASP A 26 -11.69 -7.98 -14.50
CA ASP A 26 -11.84 -6.52 -14.50
C ASP A 26 -13.28 -6.13 -14.14
N ASP A 27 -14.29 -6.85 -14.63
CA ASP A 27 -15.71 -6.63 -14.31
C ASP A 27 -16.00 -6.73 -12.80
N ASP A 28 -15.46 -7.75 -12.12
CA ASP A 28 -15.57 -7.89 -10.66
C ASP A 28 -15.03 -6.65 -9.93
N LEU A 29 -13.92 -6.08 -10.41
CA LEU A 29 -13.28 -4.90 -9.82
C LEU A 29 -14.00 -3.61 -10.22
N GLU A 30 -14.57 -3.55 -11.41
CA GLU A 30 -15.41 -2.44 -11.86
C GLU A 30 -16.72 -2.38 -11.08
N GLN A 31 -17.32 -3.51 -10.73
CA GLN A 31 -18.51 -3.56 -9.88
C GLN A 31 -18.25 -3.00 -8.48
N ALA A 32 -17.05 -3.21 -7.93
CA ALA A 32 -16.67 -2.64 -6.65
C ALA A 32 -16.54 -1.11 -6.69
N LYS A 33 -16.19 -0.48 -7.83
CA LYS A 33 -16.06 0.99 -7.98
C LYS A 33 -15.26 1.70 -6.85
N GLY A 34 -14.24 1.05 -6.30
CA GLY A 34 -13.45 1.60 -5.19
C GLY A 34 -14.10 1.46 -3.81
N ASP A 35 -15.20 0.72 -3.71
CA ASP A 35 -15.83 0.34 -2.47
C ASP A 35 -15.21 -0.96 -1.93
N LEU A 36 -14.52 -0.86 -0.80
CA LEU A 36 -13.86 -2.01 -0.16
C LEU A 36 -14.88 -3.05 0.34
N THR A 37 -16.08 -2.62 0.70
CA THR A 37 -17.13 -3.53 1.20
C THR A 37 -17.66 -4.39 0.06
N ALA A 38 -17.95 -3.78 -1.09
CA ALA A 38 -18.35 -4.47 -2.31
C ALA A 38 -17.24 -5.43 -2.77
N LEU A 39 -15.99 -4.96 -2.81
CA LEU A 39 -14.84 -5.79 -3.16
C LEU A 39 -14.70 -7.00 -2.22
N THR A 40 -14.85 -6.79 -0.91
CA THR A 40 -14.79 -7.86 0.09
C THR A 40 -15.88 -8.90 -0.14
N GLY A 41 -17.10 -8.48 -0.48
CA GLY A 41 -18.20 -9.38 -0.83
C GLY A 41 -17.88 -10.24 -2.05
N ILE A 42 -17.34 -9.63 -3.11
CA ILE A 42 -16.97 -10.32 -4.34
C ILE A 42 -15.85 -11.34 -4.09
N ILE A 43 -14.80 -10.95 -3.37
CA ILE A 43 -13.69 -11.85 -3.01
C ILE A 43 -14.20 -13.00 -2.14
N GLN A 44 -15.07 -12.71 -1.16
CA GLN A 44 -15.68 -13.74 -0.32
C GLN A 44 -16.48 -14.75 -1.15
N GLN A 45 -17.27 -14.31 -2.13
CA GLN A 45 -18.04 -15.20 -3.01
C GLN A 45 -17.13 -16.05 -3.94
N ARG A 46 -16.03 -15.47 -4.43
CA ARG A 46 -15.12 -16.13 -5.39
C ARG A 46 -14.14 -17.11 -4.72
N TYR A 47 -13.66 -16.76 -3.53
CA TYR A 47 -12.59 -17.49 -2.84
C TYR A 47 -13.02 -18.17 -1.54
N GLY A 48 -14.19 -17.83 -1.00
CA GLY A 48 -14.64 -18.33 0.30
C GLY A 48 -13.82 -17.80 1.48
N GLU A 49 -13.07 -16.72 1.29
CA GLU A 49 -12.19 -16.14 2.31
C GLU A 49 -13.01 -15.32 3.33
N SER A 50 -12.60 -15.33 4.60
CA SER A 50 -13.27 -14.54 5.64
C SER A 50 -13.11 -13.04 5.41
N LYS A 51 -14.16 -12.26 5.69
CA LYS A 51 -14.14 -10.79 5.54
C LYS A 51 -12.94 -10.14 6.22
N GLU A 52 -12.60 -10.58 7.44
CA GLU A 52 -11.43 -10.07 8.17
C GLU A 52 -10.13 -10.30 7.40
N SER A 53 -9.90 -11.49 6.86
CA SER A 53 -8.66 -11.79 6.11
C SER A 53 -8.53 -10.92 4.87
N ILE A 54 -9.65 -10.72 4.16
CA ILE A 54 -9.71 -9.86 2.99
C ILE A 54 -9.45 -8.40 3.37
N GLN A 55 -10.13 -7.90 4.41
CA GLN A 55 -9.96 -6.54 4.90
C GLN A 55 -8.53 -6.29 5.39
N THR A 56 -7.90 -7.25 6.06
CA THR A 56 -6.51 -7.17 6.48
C THR A 56 -5.59 -7.05 5.26
N LYS A 57 -5.73 -7.91 4.24
CA LYS A 57 -4.92 -7.85 3.02
C LYS A 57 -5.10 -6.53 2.27
N LEU A 58 -6.34 -6.07 2.13
CA LEU A 58 -6.62 -4.78 1.49
C LEU A 58 -6.02 -3.63 2.28
N ASN A 59 -6.24 -3.59 3.60
CA ASN A 59 -5.67 -2.55 4.44
C ASN A 59 -4.14 -2.55 4.39
N ASP A 60 -3.51 -3.72 4.43
CA ASP A 60 -2.06 -3.87 4.31
C ASP A 60 -1.54 -3.34 2.96
N TYR A 61 -2.14 -3.79 1.85
CA TYR A 61 -1.80 -3.32 0.51
C TYR A 61 -1.95 -1.81 0.38
N PHE A 62 -3.09 -1.26 0.79
CA PHE A 62 -3.32 0.16 0.67
C PHE A 62 -2.37 0.96 1.60
N SER A 63 -2.07 0.42 2.79
CA SER A 63 -1.19 1.08 3.76
C SER A 63 0.25 1.07 3.32
N ASP A 64 0.71 -0.03 2.71
CA ASP A 64 2.05 -0.12 2.17
C ASP A 64 2.20 0.80 0.95
N THR A 65 1.27 0.68 0.00
CA THR A 65 1.36 1.39 -1.29
C THR A 65 1.17 2.90 -1.16
N TRP A 66 0.21 3.36 -0.34
CA TRP A 66 -0.12 4.79 -0.22
C TRP A 66 0.19 5.40 1.15
N GLY A 67 0.40 4.59 2.20
CA GLY A 67 0.79 5.06 3.54
C GLY A 67 2.32 5.07 3.77
N ASN A 68 3.06 4.14 3.16
CA ASN A 68 4.48 3.91 3.47
C ASN A 68 5.48 4.62 2.55
N VAL A 69 5.04 5.26 1.46
CA VAL A 69 5.91 6.15 0.62
C VAL A 69 6.61 7.21 1.48
N LYS A 70 5.98 7.67 2.57
CA LYS A 70 6.61 8.61 3.51
C LYS A 70 7.76 7.99 4.32
N SER A 71 7.70 6.71 4.66
CA SER A 71 8.69 6.03 5.52
C SER A 71 9.98 5.69 4.77
N GLY A 72 9.89 5.29 3.49
CA GLY A 72 11.08 5.07 2.66
C GLY A 72 11.90 6.35 2.44
N ILE A 73 11.22 7.48 2.22
CA ILE A 73 11.86 8.80 2.05
C ILE A 73 12.38 9.34 3.39
N ALA A 74 11.62 9.18 4.48
CA ALA A 74 12.05 9.61 5.82
C ALA A 74 13.27 8.83 6.31
N ARG A 75 13.26 7.49 6.19
CA ARG A 75 14.38 6.63 6.60
C ARG A 75 15.62 6.85 5.73
N GLY A 76 15.42 7.11 4.43
CA GLY A 76 16.51 7.53 3.53
C GLY A 76 17.11 8.88 3.92
N ALA A 77 16.27 9.85 4.31
CA ALA A 77 16.71 11.17 4.74
C ALA A 77 17.42 11.15 6.11
N GLU A 78 16.98 10.33 7.07
CA GLU A 78 17.66 10.17 8.37
C GLU A 78 19.03 9.49 8.21
N LYS A 79 19.11 8.38 7.46
CA LYS A 79 20.40 7.73 7.16
C LYS A 79 21.38 8.66 6.43
N ALA A 80 20.87 9.48 5.51
CA ALA A 80 21.71 10.47 4.82
C ALA A 80 22.22 11.57 5.75
N LYS A 81 21.40 12.02 6.72
CA LYS A 81 21.79 13.01 7.72
C LYS A 81 22.85 12.47 8.69
N GLU A 82 22.68 11.24 9.17
CA GLU A 82 23.68 10.56 10.03
C GLU A 82 25.01 10.39 9.31
N ALA A 83 25.00 9.88 8.07
CA ALA A 83 26.23 9.70 7.29
C ALA A 83 26.99 11.02 7.03
N VAL A 84 26.26 12.12 6.81
CA VAL A 84 26.85 13.45 6.65
C VAL A 84 27.42 13.98 7.98
N ALA A 85 26.74 13.75 9.09
CA ALA A 85 27.23 14.15 10.41
C ALA A 85 28.51 13.39 10.80
N GLU A 86 28.54 12.07 10.62
CA GLU A 86 29.74 11.25 10.88
C GLU A 86 30.92 11.65 10.00
N ALA A 87 30.67 11.96 8.72
CA ALA A 87 31.72 12.43 7.81
C ALA A 87 32.27 13.80 8.24
N ALA A 88 31.41 14.70 8.71
CA ALA A 88 31.82 16.02 9.21
C ALA A 88 32.61 15.92 10.52
N GLU A 89 32.26 15.00 11.42
CA GLU A 89 33.01 14.76 12.66
C GLU A 89 34.36 14.09 12.40
N SER A 90 34.40 13.09 11.52
CA SER A 90 35.63 12.40 11.10
C SER A 90 36.65 13.36 10.46
N ALA A 91 36.17 14.36 9.73
CA ALA A 91 37.03 15.38 9.13
C ALA A 91 37.65 16.34 10.17
N LYS A 92 36.93 16.63 11.27
CA LYS A 92 37.44 17.48 12.37
C LYS A 92 38.50 16.77 13.22
N GLN A 93 38.43 15.44 13.33
CA GLN A 93 39.36 14.67 14.15
C GLN A 93 40.70 14.36 13.44
N LYS A 94 40.78 14.58 12.13
CA LYS A 94 41.97 14.38 11.30
C LYS A 94 42.72 15.67 10.96
N LEU A 95 42.26 16.82 11.47
CA LEU A 95 42.90 18.13 11.36
C LEU A 95 43.56 18.48 12.70
#